data_AF-A0A6D2JDZ2-F1
#
_entry.id   AF-A0A6D2JDZ2-F1
#
_cell.length_a   1.000
_cell.length_b   1.000
_cell.length_c   1.000
_cell.angle_alpha   90.00
_cell.angle_beta   90.00
_cell.angle_gamma   90.00
#
_symmetry.space_group_name_H-M   'P 1'
#
loop_
_entity.id
_entity.type
_entity.pdbx_description
1 polymer ?
#
loop_
_entity_poly.entity_id
_entity_poly.type
_entity_poly.pdbx_seq_one_letter_code
_entity_poly.pdbx_strand_id
1 'polypeptide(L)'
;MNSLKQLIVLFLVTIFISATVSHAKTTIVINNDLGGGLALQYHCKSADNDLGDRSLAPGGSWSFQFNPDVFGRTLFFCSFSWQNESHYFDIYVQKRDKEFERFGCTNCS
;
A
#
# COMPACT_ATOMS: atom_id res chain seq x y z
N MET A 1 -17.98 11.17 40.58
CA MET A 1 -16.91 11.94 39.91
C MET A 1 -15.90 11.01 39.22
N ASN A 2 -16.37 9.85 38.70
CA ASN A 2 -15.50 8.68 38.50
C ASN A 2 -15.66 8.10 37.09
N SER A 3 -16.89 7.86 36.60
CA SER A 3 -17.10 7.32 35.24
C SER A 3 -16.69 8.26 34.10
N LEU A 4 -16.94 9.57 34.20
CA LEU A 4 -16.54 10.52 33.15
C LEU A 4 -15.02 10.67 33.08
N LYS A 5 -14.34 10.74 34.23
CA LYS A 5 -12.88 10.76 34.29
C LYS A 5 -12.28 9.46 33.77
N GLN A 6 -12.89 8.31 34.09
CA GLN A 6 -12.47 7.01 33.56
C GLN A 6 -12.68 6.91 32.03
N LEU A 7 -13.80 7.40 31.49
CA LEU A 7 -14.04 7.46 30.04
C LEU A 7 -13.03 8.36 29.32
N ILE A 8 -12.72 9.53 29.90
CA ILE A 8 -11.69 10.43 29.37
C ILE A 8 -10.32 9.75 29.39
N VAL A 9 -9.95 9.11 30.50
CA VAL A 9 -8.67 8.37 30.60
C VAL A 9 -8.63 7.22 29.59
N LEU A 10 -9.71 6.45 29.42
CA LEU A 10 -9.79 5.36 28.44
C LEU A 10 -9.61 5.90 27.01
N PHE A 11 -10.26 7.00 26.68
CA PHE A 11 -10.15 7.65 25.37
C PHE A 11 -8.73 8.18 25.09
N LEU A 12 -8.09 8.80 26.09
CA LEU A 12 -6.70 9.25 25.99
C LEU A 12 -5.72 8.09 25.81
N VAL A 13 -5.94 6.98 26.53
CA VAL A 13 -5.12 5.76 26.38
C VAL A 13 -5.30 5.16 24.99
N THR A 14 -6.52 5.11 24.45
CA THR A 14 -6.74 4.60 23.08
C THR A 14 -6.11 5.48 22.01
N ILE A 15 -6.11 6.81 22.18
CA ILE A 15 -5.43 7.75 21.26
C ILE A 15 -3.91 7.54 21.32
N PHE A 16 -3.36 7.35 22.51
CA PHE A 16 -1.94 7.10 22.68
C PHE A 16 -1.52 5.77 22.04
N ILE A 17 -2.30 4.71 22.25
CA ILE A 17 -2.04 3.39 21.64
C ILE A 17 -2.11 3.48 20.11
N SER A 18 -3.13 4.12 19.54
CA SER A 18 -3.25 4.27 18.08
C SER A 18 -2.12 5.11 17.48
N ALA A 19 -1.64 6.15 18.18
CA ALA A 19 -0.48 6.91 17.76
C ALA A 19 0.80 6.06 17.74
N THR A 20 0.97 5.12 18.68
CA THR A 20 2.15 4.24 18.75
C THR A 20 2.11 3.05 17.77
N VAL A 21 0.93 2.59 17.34
CA VAL A 21 0.77 1.46 16.41
C VAL A 21 1.06 1.86 14.94
N SER A 22 1.11 3.16 14.64
CA SER A 22 1.21 3.76 13.29
C SER A 22 2.57 3.61 12.57
N HIS A 23 3.53 2.82 13.08
CA HIS A 23 4.91 2.81 12.57
C HIS A 23 5.24 1.71 11.53
N ALA A 24 4.30 0.83 11.17
CA ALA A 24 4.54 -0.08 10.06
C ALA A 24 4.65 0.74 8.76
N LYS A 25 5.81 0.69 8.11
CA LYS A 25 6.05 1.39 6.84
C LYS A 25 6.17 0.34 5.75
N THR A 26 5.32 0.45 4.73
CA THR A 26 5.33 -0.45 3.59
C THR A 26 5.93 0.28 2.39
N THR A 27 6.78 -0.41 1.65
CA THR A 27 7.35 0.08 0.38
C THR A 27 6.83 -0.80 -0.74
N ILE A 28 6.26 -0.21 -1.77
CA ILE A 28 5.95 -0.91 -3.02
C ILE A 28 6.98 -0.51 -4.06
N VAL A 29 7.47 -1.51 -4.79
CA VAL A 29 8.40 -1.35 -5.91
C VAL A 29 7.76 -1.96 -7.15
N ILE A 30 7.69 -1.19 -8.23
CA ILE A 30 7.23 -1.62 -9.55
C ILE A 30 8.45 -1.69 -10.46
N ASN A 31 8.74 -2.87 -11.00
CA ASN A 31 9.84 -3.09 -11.93
C ASN A 31 9.29 -3.39 -13.32
N ASN A 32 9.91 -2.84 -14.36
CA ASN A 32 9.58 -3.19 -15.74
C ASN A 32 10.52 -4.29 -16.27
N ASP A 33 10.10 -5.53 -16.05
CA ASP A 33 10.79 -6.75 -16.50
C ASP A 33 10.07 -7.46 -17.66
N LEU A 34 9.27 -6.73 -18.45
CA LEU A 34 8.46 -7.28 -19.56
C LEU A 34 9.28 -7.94 -20.69
N GLY A 35 10.59 -7.67 -20.75
CA GLY A 35 11.44 -8.10 -21.85
C GLY A 35 11.14 -7.35 -23.16
N GLY A 36 11.82 -7.72 -24.25
CA GLY A 36 11.53 -7.19 -25.61
C GLY A 36 11.75 -5.68 -25.81
N GLY A 37 12.37 -4.98 -24.85
CA GLY A 37 12.55 -3.53 -24.93
C GLY A 37 11.25 -2.72 -24.76
N LEU A 38 10.23 -3.29 -24.12
CA LEU A 38 8.93 -2.66 -23.97
C LEU A 38 8.88 -1.67 -22.82
N ALA A 39 8.23 -0.52 -23.05
CA ALA A 39 7.92 0.43 -21.99
C ALA A 39 6.60 0.07 -21.30
N LEU A 40 6.61 0.05 -19.97
CA LEU A 40 5.44 -0.21 -19.15
C LEU A 40 4.76 1.11 -18.79
N GLN A 41 3.53 1.32 -19.26
CA GLN A 41 2.67 2.40 -18.75
C GLN A 41 1.84 1.88 -17.59
N TYR A 42 1.63 2.70 -16.57
CA TYR A 42 0.77 2.33 -15.46
C TYR A 42 0.15 3.53 -14.78
N HIS A 43 -1.01 3.28 -14.17
CA HIS A 43 -1.71 4.25 -13.33
C HIS A 43 -2.11 3.54 -12.05
N CYS A 44 -1.63 4.05 -10.91
CA CYS A 44 -1.86 3.46 -9.61
C CYS A 44 -2.67 4.39 -8.72
N LYS A 45 -3.58 3.83 -7.93
CA LYS A 45 -4.32 4.59 -6.91
C LYS A 45 -4.73 3.71 -5.74
N SER A 46 -5.19 4.39 -4.71
CA SER A 46 -5.88 3.83 -3.54
C SER A 46 -7.26 4.49 -3.41
N ALA A 47 -7.99 4.20 -2.34
CA ALA A 47 -9.24 4.91 -2.05
C ALA A 47 -9.04 6.43 -1.89
N ASP A 48 -7.94 6.84 -1.26
CA ASP A 48 -7.73 8.23 -0.83
C ASP A 48 -6.63 8.97 -1.60
N ASN A 49 -5.84 8.24 -2.39
CA ASN A 49 -4.65 8.80 -3.05
C ASN A 49 -4.50 8.27 -4.48
N ASP A 50 -4.46 9.18 -5.45
CA ASP A 50 -4.15 8.91 -6.85
C ASP A 50 -2.67 9.21 -7.10
N LEU A 51 -1.91 8.20 -7.54
CA LEU A 51 -0.48 8.32 -7.78
C LEU A 51 -0.20 8.81 -9.22
N GLY A 52 -1.23 8.84 -10.08
CA GLY A 52 -1.19 9.31 -11.45
C GLY A 52 -0.61 8.33 -12.45
N ASP A 53 -0.66 8.73 -13.71
CA ASP A 53 -0.08 8.01 -14.84
C ASP A 53 1.44 8.17 -14.88
N ARG A 54 2.13 7.05 -15.09
CA ARG A 54 3.58 6.98 -15.24
C ARG A 54 3.99 6.01 -16.35
N SER A 55 5.25 6.08 -16.76
CA SER A 55 5.87 5.15 -17.69
C SER A 55 7.25 4.75 -17.20
N LEU A 56 7.58 3.46 -17.33
CA LEU A 56 8.91 2.92 -17.04
C LEU A 56 9.54 2.40 -18.33
N ALA A 57 10.77 2.85 -18.61
CA ALA A 57 11.62 2.26 -19.63
C ALA A 57 11.96 0.79 -19.30
N PRO A 58 12.43 -0.02 -20.26
CA PRO A 58 12.86 -1.39 -19.99
C PRO A 58 13.92 -1.45 -18.88
N GLY A 59 13.73 -2.32 -17.89
CA GLY A 59 14.61 -2.44 -16.72
C GLY A 59 14.49 -1.28 -15.71
N GLY A 60 13.57 -0.34 -15.94
CA GLY A 60 13.29 0.76 -15.02
C GLY A 60 12.52 0.30 -13.78
N SER A 61 12.66 1.07 -12.70
CA SER A 61 11.95 0.83 -11.44
C SER A 61 11.37 2.13 -10.88
N TRP A 62 10.24 2.01 -10.20
CA TRP A 62 9.66 3.10 -9.41
C TRP A 62 9.13 2.56 -8.08
N SER A 63 9.21 3.38 -7.04
CA SER A 63 8.76 2.98 -5.71
C SER A 63 8.10 4.11 -4.96
N PHE A 64 7.20 3.75 -4.05
CA PHE A 64 6.60 4.67 -3.09
C PHE A 64 6.41 3.99 -1.74
N GLN A 65 6.30 4.81 -0.71
CA GLN A 65 6.17 4.36 0.67
C GLN A 65 4.91 4.94 1.29
N PHE A 66 4.27 4.16 2.16
CA PHE A 66 3.08 4.57 2.90
C PHE A 66 3.01 3.85 4.25
N ASN A 67 2.13 4.36 5.12
CA ASN A 67 1.80 3.72 6.38
C ASN A 67 0.43 3.05 6.21
N PRO A 68 0.31 1.73 6.44
CA PRO A 68 -0.98 1.05 6.37
C PRO A 68 -1.95 1.56 7.45
N ASP A 69 -3.25 1.62 7.12
CA ASP A 69 -4.32 2.06 8.00
C ASP A 69 -4.45 1.14 9.22
N VAL A 70 -4.66 1.70 10.41
CA VAL A 70 -4.73 0.94 11.67
C VAL A 70 -5.88 -0.08 11.65
N PHE A 71 -6.94 0.18 10.88
CA PHE A 71 -8.10 -0.71 10.76
C PHE A 71 -7.98 -1.75 9.63
N GLY A 72 -6.83 -1.86 8.96
CA GLY A 72 -6.61 -2.95 7.99
C GLY A 72 -7.28 -2.74 6.63
N ARG A 73 -7.48 -1.48 6.22
CA ARG A 73 -8.27 -1.12 5.02
C ARG A 73 -7.45 -0.61 3.84
N THR A 74 -6.12 -0.51 3.96
CA THR A 74 -5.28 0.01 2.89
C THR A 74 -5.27 -0.93 1.69
N LEU A 75 -5.54 -0.36 0.52
CA LEU A 75 -5.57 -1.03 -0.77
C LEU A 75 -4.89 -0.11 -1.79
N PHE A 76 -3.94 -0.66 -2.55
CA PHE A 76 -3.42 -0.03 -3.76
C PHE A 76 -3.64 -0.96 -4.93
N PHE A 77 -4.05 -0.38 -6.05
CA PHE A 77 -4.30 -1.09 -7.28
C PHE A 77 -3.81 -0.27 -8.47
N CYS A 78 -3.42 -0.94 -9.53
CA CYS A 78 -2.92 -0.30 -10.73
C CYS A 78 -3.47 -0.96 -11.99
N SER A 79 -3.64 -0.15 -13.04
CA SER A 79 -3.63 -0.63 -14.41
C SER A 79 -2.21 -0.61 -14.94
N PHE A 80 -1.84 -1.65 -15.68
CA PHE A 80 -0.57 -1.83 -16.35
C PHE A 80 -0.83 -2.07 -17.83
N SER A 81 -0.13 -1.37 -18.71
CA SER A 81 -0.32 -1.48 -20.15
C SER A 81 0.99 -1.45 -20.90
N TRP A 82 1.11 -2.34 -21.89
CA TRP A 82 2.22 -2.39 -22.84
C TRP A 82 1.72 -2.95 -24.17
N GLN A 83 2.15 -2.34 -25.28
CA GLN A 83 1.63 -2.67 -26.61
C GLN A 83 0.08 -2.68 -26.66
N ASN A 84 -0.52 -3.84 -26.91
CA ASN A 84 -1.97 -4.03 -26.96
C ASN A 84 -2.52 -4.78 -25.74
N GLU A 85 -1.67 -5.02 -24.73
CA GLU A 85 -2.06 -5.69 -23.49
C GLU A 85 -2.38 -4.67 -22.40
N SER A 86 -3.38 -4.99 -21.58
CA SER A 86 -3.74 -4.20 -20.41
C SER A 86 -4.23 -5.10 -19.30
N HIS A 87 -3.63 -4.94 -18.12
CA HIS A 87 -3.88 -5.75 -16.94
C HIS A 87 -4.19 -4.86 -15.75
N TYR A 88 -5.10 -5.31 -14.90
CA TYR A 88 -5.44 -4.67 -13.64
C TYR A 88 -4.99 -5.55 -12.49
N PHE A 89 -4.37 -4.96 -11.47
CA PHE A 89 -3.88 -5.72 -10.33
C PHE A 89 -3.98 -4.95 -9.02
N ASP A 90 -4.46 -5.62 -7.98
CA ASP A 90 -4.41 -5.15 -6.59
C ASP A 90 -3.01 -5.41 -6.03
N ILE A 91 -2.09 -4.49 -6.34
CA ILE A 91 -0.66 -4.54 -5.99
C ILE A 91 -0.41 -4.57 -4.48
N TYR A 92 -1.37 -4.13 -3.67
CA TYR A 92 -1.31 -4.29 -2.22
C TYR A 92 -2.70 -4.35 -1.61
N VAL A 93 -2.96 -5.40 -0.84
CA VAL A 93 -4.16 -5.58 -0.04
C VAL A 93 -3.71 -5.81 1.40
N GLN A 94 -3.95 -4.85 2.30
CA GLN A 94 -3.39 -4.91 3.66
C GLN A 94 -3.74 -6.19 4.45
N LYS A 95 -4.93 -6.78 4.21
CA LYS A 95 -5.32 -8.05 4.83
C LYS A 95 -4.55 -9.26 4.29
N ARG A 96 -4.09 -9.21 3.04
CA ARG A 96 -3.30 -10.26 2.38
C ARG A 96 -1.81 -10.10 2.69
N ASP A 97 -1.32 -8.86 2.67
CA ASP A 97 0.11 -8.54 2.58
C ASP A 97 0.73 -8.10 3.92
N LYS A 98 -0.01 -8.17 5.02
CA LYS A 98 0.49 -7.78 6.34
C LYS A 98 1.69 -8.65 6.76
N GLU A 99 2.86 -8.04 6.91
CA GLU A 99 4.15 -8.70 7.20
C GLU A 99 4.17 -9.55 8.49
N PHE A 100 3.29 -9.25 9.45
CA PHE A 100 3.23 -9.98 10.74
C PHE A 100 2.25 -11.16 10.75
N GLU A 101 1.50 -11.38 9.67
CA GLU A 101 0.71 -12.59 9.53
C GLU A 101 1.57 -13.72 8.96
N ARG A 102 1.25 -14.98 9.30
CA ARG A 102 2.01 -16.17 8.88
C ARG A 102 2.21 -16.31 7.35
N PHE A 103 1.45 -15.53 6.58
CA PHE A 103 1.46 -15.46 5.11
C PHE A 103 1.80 -14.06 4.56
N GLY A 104 2.33 -13.16 5.40
CA GLY A 104 2.74 -11.82 4.99
C GLY A 104 3.76 -11.90 3.87
N CYS A 105 3.40 -11.32 2.73
CA CYS A 105 4.21 -11.41 1.52
C CYS A 105 5.22 -10.26 1.48
N THR A 106 6.51 -10.60 1.53
CA THR A 106 7.63 -9.65 1.49
C THR A 106 8.15 -9.39 0.07
N ASN A 107 7.84 -10.26 -0.88
CA ASN A 107 8.11 -10.12 -2.31
C ASN A 107 6.94 -10.68 -3.11
N CYS A 108 5.96 -9.83 -3.42
CA CYS A 108 4.77 -10.22 -4.18
C CYS A 108 4.99 -9.81 -5.63
N SER A 109 5.12 -10.81 -6.51
CA SER A 109 5.22 -10.65 -7.96
C SER A 109 3.92 -11.07 -8.63
#